data_AF-A0AAD6SFF0-F1
#
_entry.id   AF-A0AAD6SFF0-F1
#
_cell.length_a   1.000
_cell.length_b   1.000
_cell.length_c   1.000
_cell.angle_alpha   90.00
_cell.angle_beta   90.00
_cell.angle_gamma   90.00
#
_symmetry.space_group_name_H-M   'P 1'
#
loop_
_entity.id
_entity.type
_entity.pdbx_description
1 polymer ?
#
loop_
_entity_poly.entity_id
_entity_poly.type
_entity_poly.pdbx_seq_one_letter_code
_entity_poly.pdbx_strand_id
1 'polypeptide(L)'
;MAWRCSGKTNAELVGNLMKSKILQNSNESQLERISLAMQAVDRAHFVTDKAIGHGATISAPHMHAYAADHLLPGSGYLCAVLHHLVSSYGDDGKVAVPGKLVDWSLRNLTKMNGSGVRSKTKQVEVHVGDGRLGKSSEGPYDAIHVGAASPTIPEPLVAQLARPGRMFIPVGTLSQHIIQVDKDVEGNVTETQIMAVNYVPLTDRDKQKTYTW
;
A
#
# COMPACT_ATOMS: atom_id res chain seq x y z
N MET A 1 -2.65 16.00 16.16
CA MET A 1 -3.42 16.60 15.04
C MET A 1 -3.26 15.72 13.82
N ALA A 2 -4.36 15.22 13.23
CA ALA A 2 -4.28 14.50 11.97
C ALA A 2 -3.99 15.50 10.85
N TRP A 3 -2.92 15.28 10.08
CA TRP A 3 -2.59 16.12 8.93
C TRP A 3 -3.74 16.08 7.91
N ARG A 4 -4.24 17.26 7.52
CA ARG A 4 -5.30 17.42 6.53
C ARG A 4 -4.70 17.96 5.25
N CYS A 5 -4.62 17.11 4.22
CA CYS A 5 -4.46 17.57 2.85
C CYS A 5 -5.73 17.25 2.08
N SER A 6 -6.27 18.31 1.51
CA SER A 6 -7.42 18.30 0.64
C SER A 6 -7.04 18.99 -0.66
N GLY A 7 -7.72 18.62 -1.74
CA GLY A 7 -7.71 19.33 -3.00
C GLY A 7 -9.08 19.16 -3.66
N LYS A 8 -9.48 20.12 -4.48
CA LYS A 8 -10.70 20.02 -5.31
C LYS A 8 -10.50 19.09 -6.50
N THR A 9 -9.25 18.82 -6.86
CA THR A 9 -8.83 17.88 -7.91
C THR A 9 -7.75 16.93 -7.39
N ASN A 10 -7.53 15.79 -8.06
CA ASN A 10 -6.43 14.88 -7.73
C ASN A 10 -5.06 15.57 -7.85
N ALA A 11 -4.87 16.41 -8.87
CA ALA A 11 -3.64 17.18 -9.06
C ALA A 11 -3.37 18.16 -7.91
N GLU A 12 -4.40 18.88 -7.45
CA GLU A 12 -4.28 19.78 -6.29
C GLU A 12 -3.98 19.02 -5.00
N LEU A 13 -4.66 17.88 -4.79
CA LEU A 13 -4.41 17.01 -3.64
C LEU A 13 -2.95 16.52 -3.61
N VAL A 14 -2.44 16.02 -4.72
CA VAL A 14 -1.05 15.54 -4.83
C VAL A 14 -0.06 16.70 -4.69
N GLY A 15 -0.31 17.84 -5.32
CA GLY A 15 0.54 19.02 -5.21
C GLY A 15 0.64 19.56 -3.78
N ASN A 16 -0.48 19.59 -3.05
CA ASN A 16 -0.50 19.97 -1.63
C ASN A 16 0.26 18.95 -0.76
N LEU A 17 0.15 17.66 -1.10
CA LEU A 17 0.87 16.60 -0.42
C LEU A 17 2.40 16.72 -0.61
N MET A 18 2.87 16.98 -1.83
CA MET A 18 4.31 17.14 -2.11
C MET A 18 4.90 18.36 -1.40
N LYS A 19 4.12 19.42 -1.19
CA LYS A 19 4.56 20.63 -0.46
C LYS A 19 4.62 20.47 1.06
N SER A 20 4.02 19.42 1.60
CA SER A 20 3.74 19.33 3.03
C SER A 20 4.89 18.91 3.92
N LYS A 21 6.08 18.67 3.34
CA LYS A 21 7.30 18.23 4.03
C LYS A 21 7.14 16.93 4.85
N ILE A 22 6.09 16.15 4.59
CA ILE A 22 5.83 14.87 5.26
C ILE A 22 6.61 13.71 4.65
N LEU A 23 7.00 13.82 3.37
CA LEU A 23 7.82 12.84 2.67
C LEU A 23 9.27 13.27 2.81
N GLN A 24 10.04 12.53 3.60
CA GLN A 24 11.39 12.94 4.01
C GLN A 24 12.44 11.87 3.68
N ASN A 25 12.03 10.66 3.30
CA ASN A 25 12.95 9.56 3.02
C ASN A 25 13.32 9.45 1.54
N SER A 26 12.58 10.14 0.67
CA SER A 26 12.80 10.18 -0.77
C SER A 26 13.64 11.40 -1.19
N ASN A 27 14.57 11.17 -2.12
CA ASN A 27 15.23 12.24 -2.87
C ASN A 27 14.29 12.85 -3.93
N GLU A 28 14.72 13.93 -4.59
CA GLU A 28 13.90 14.66 -5.56
C GLU A 28 13.36 13.78 -6.70
N SER A 29 14.19 12.92 -7.28
CA SER A 29 13.76 11.98 -8.34
C SER A 29 12.76 10.93 -7.84
N GLN A 30 12.88 10.49 -6.59
CA GLN A 30 11.93 9.58 -5.96
C GLN A 30 10.59 10.29 -5.69
N LEU A 31 10.62 11.51 -5.17
CA LEU A 31 9.43 12.34 -4.94
C LEU A 31 8.70 12.66 -6.24
N GLU A 32 9.42 12.96 -7.32
CA GLU A 32 8.84 13.17 -8.64
C GLU A 32 8.09 11.92 -9.12
N ARG A 33 8.70 10.74 -8.98
CA ARG A 33 8.06 9.48 -9.35
C ARG A 33 6.83 9.17 -8.50
N ILE A 34 6.89 9.39 -7.18
CA ILE A 34 5.72 9.25 -6.30
C ILE A 34 4.61 10.21 -6.74
N SER A 35 4.95 11.46 -7.05
CA SER A 35 4.01 12.46 -7.53
C SER A 35 3.33 12.04 -8.84
N LEU A 36 4.12 11.64 -9.85
CA LEU A 36 3.60 11.17 -11.13
C LEU A 36 2.68 9.96 -10.96
N ALA A 37 3.11 8.98 -10.16
CA ALA A 37 2.33 7.79 -9.91
C ALA A 37 1.02 8.09 -9.17
N MET A 38 1.03 8.98 -8.16
CA MET A 38 -0.19 9.40 -7.46
C MET A 38 -1.12 10.25 -8.34
N GLN A 39 -0.58 11.04 -9.27
CA GLN A 39 -1.37 11.81 -10.23
C GLN A 39 -2.07 10.91 -11.27
N ALA A 40 -1.39 9.85 -11.72
CA ALA A 40 -1.92 8.89 -12.68
C ALA A 40 -3.11 8.08 -12.13
N VAL A 41 -3.24 7.99 -10.81
CA VAL A 41 -4.33 7.27 -10.15
C VAL A 41 -5.28 8.29 -9.51
N ASP A 42 -6.39 8.59 -10.18
CA ASP A 42 -7.42 9.44 -9.57
C ASP A 42 -8.09 8.71 -8.41
N ARG A 43 -7.84 9.20 -7.20
CA ARG A 43 -8.41 8.66 -5.97
C ARG A 43 -9.93 8.61 -6.00
N ALA A 44 -10.61 9.54 -6.66
CA ALA A 44 -12.07 9.57 -6.73
C ALA A 44 -12.67 8.32 -7.39
N HIS A 45 -11.92 7.63 -8.25
CA HIS A 45 -12.36 6.36 -8.84
C HIS A 45 -12.42 5.20 -7.85
N PHE A 46 -11.69 5.31 -6.75
CA PHE A 46 -11.58 4.28 -5.71
C PHE A 46 -12.42 4.59 -4.49
N VAL A 47 -12.95 5.81 -4.34
CA VAL A 47 -13.68 6.17 -3.13
C VAL A 47 -14.59 7.39 -3.35
N THR A 48 -15.86 7.27 -2.97
CA THR A 48 -16.80 8.40 -2.88
C THR A 48 -16.86 8.97 -1.46
N ASP A 49 -16.69 8.13 -0.43
CA ASP A 49 -16.53 8.49 0.99
C ASP A 49 -15.64 7.44 1.70
N LYS A 50 -15.08 7.69 2.89
CA LYS A 50 -14.00 6.90 3.52
C LYS A 50 -14.20 5.38 3.58
N ALA A 51 -15.44 4.90 3.64
CA ALA A 51 -15.77 3.48 3.72
C ALA A 51 -15.86 2.82 2.33
N ILE A 52 -15.30 1.62 2.20
CA ILE A 52 -15.27 0.86 0.94
C ILE A 52 -16.09 -0.45 1.02
N GLY A 53 -16.94 -0.56 2.04
CA GLY A 53 -17.71 -1.77 2.34
C GLY A 53 -16.93 -2.81 3.16
N HIS A 54 -17.63 -3.84 3.63
CA HIS A 54 -17.06 -4.96 4.40
C HIS A 54 -16.24 -4.57 5.65
N GLY A 55 -16.52 -3.42 6.25
CA GLY A 55 -15.77 -2.94 7.42
C GLY A 55 -14.34 -2.47 7.11
N ALA A 56 -14.02 -2.31 5.82
CA ALA A 56 -12.77 -1.75 5.36
C ALA A 56 -12.93 -0.26 5.02
N THR A 57 -11.83 0.48 5.13
CA THR A 57 -11.72 1.89 4.75
C THR A 57 -10.51 2.08 3.86
N ILE A 58 -10.56 3.03 2.94
CA ILE A 58 -9.38 3.45 2.22
C ILE A 58 -8.55 4.42 3.08
N SER A 59 -7.24 4.17 3.22
CA SER A 59 -6.36 5.03 4.03
C SER A 59 -6.32 6.46 3.49
N ALA A 60 -6.04 7.43 4.36
CA ALA A 60 -5.91 8.84 3.97
C ALA A 60 -4.77 9.03 2.93
N PRO A 61 -4.83 10.08 2.08
CA PRO A 61 -3.82 10.30 1.03
C PRO A 61 -2.37 10.32 1.55
N HIS A 62 -2.10 10.95 2.69
CA HIS A 62 -0.75 10.93 3.29
C HIS A 62 -0.27 9.53 3.62
N MET A 63 -1.14 8.62 4.07
CA MET A 63 -0.71 7.27 4.45
C MET A 63 -0.22 6.47 3.24
N HIS A 64 -0.83 6.67 2.07
CA HIS A 64 -0.34 6.08 0.83
C HIS A 64 0.99 6.70 0.39
N ALA A 65 1.15 8.02 0.53
CA ALA A 65 2.40 8.69 0.21
C ALA A 65 3.52 8.31 1.19
N TYR A 66 3.24 8.21 2.48
CA TYR A 66 4.17 7.72 3.50
C TYR A 66 4.62 6.29 3.20
N ALA A 67 3.67 5.41 2.87
CA ALA A 67 4.01 4.06 2.48
C ALA A 67 4.86 4.07 1.19
N ALA A 68 4.59 4.91 0.18
CA ALA A 68 5.43 5.05 -1.01
C ALA A 68 6.82 5.68 -0.74
N ASP A 69 6.93 6.54 0.28
CA ASP A 69 8.19 7.18 0.69
C ASP A 69 9.10 6.21 1.45
N HIS A 70 8.50 5.27 2.21
CA HIS A 70 9.24 4.28 2.99
C HIS A 70 9.45 2.96 2.24
N LEU A 71 8.49 2.60 1.40
CA LEU A 71 8.52 1.46 0.50
C LEU A 71 8.82 1.97 -0.91
N LEU A 72 9.92 1.49 -1.48
CA LEU A 72 9.84 1.13 -2.90
C LEU A 72 8.70 0.09 -3.03
N PRO A 73 7.89 0.13 -4.08
CA PRO A 73 6.43 0.29 -4.02
C PRO A 73 5.58 -0.86 -3.33
N GLY A 74 4.48 -0.60 -2.55
CA GLY A 74 3.43 -1.57 -2.05
C GLY A 74 2.02 -1.09 -1.50
N SER A 75 0.77 -1.34 -2.03
CA SER A 75 -0.56 -1.48 -1.24
C SER A 75 -1.96 -1.68 -1.91
N GLY A 76 -2.25 -1.34 -3.17
CA GLY A 76 -3.64 -1.36 -3.76
C GLY A 76 -4.09 -0.15 -4.62
N TYR A 77 -4.44 1.00 -4.03
CA TYR A 77 -4.28 2.31 -4.74
C TYR A 77 -2.79 2.53 -4.95
N LEU A 78 -2.05 2.27 -3.87
CA LEU A 78 -0.63 2.15 -3.95
C LEU A 78 -0.30 1.11 -5.01
N CYS A 79 -1.00 -0.02 -5.24
CA CYS A 79 -0.74 -1.04 -6.29
C CYS A 79 -0.76 -0.43 -7.70
N ALA A 80 -1.70 0.47 -8.00
CA ALA A 80 -1.70 1.22 -9.25
C ALA A 80 -0.56 2.26 -9.28
N VAL A 81 -0.31 2.96 -8.16
CA VAL A 81 0.87 3.82 -7.99
C VAL A 81 2.16 2.99 -8.12
N LEU A 82 2.20 1.73 -7.69
CA LEU A 82 3.37 0.86 -7.73
C LEU A 82 3.54 0.33 -9.09
N HIS A 83 2.46 -0.04 -9.75
CA HIS A 83 2.49 -0.44 -11.13
C HIS A 83 3.12 0.70 -11.92
N HIS A 84 2.68 1.94 -11.74
CA HIS A 84 3.36 3.09 -12.35
C HIS A 84 4.81 3.28 -11.89
N LEU A 85 5.15 3.05 -10.62
CA LEU A 85 6.52 3.13 -10.10
C LEU A 85 7.42 1.99 -10.61
N VAL A 86 6.92 0.78 -10.77
CA VAL A 86 7.60 -0.47 -11.13
C VAL A 86 7.71 -0.60 -12.65
N SER A 87 6.65 -0.26 -13.40
CA SER A 87 6.66 -0.22 -14.87
C SER A 87 7.62 0.85 -15.40
N SER A 88 8.01 1.85 -14.58
CA SER A 88 9.10 2.77 -14.90
C SER A 88 10.51 2.14 -14.83
N TYR A 89 10.61 0.94 -14.26
CA TYR A 89 11.83 0.13 -14.11
C TYR A 89 11.87 -1.14 -14.99
N GLY A 90 10.78 -1.50 -15.68
CA GLY A 90 10.71 -2.67 -16.57
C GLY A 90 9.42 -3.48 -16.44
N ASP A 91 9.28 -4.55 -17.22
CA ASP A 91 8.04 -5.32 -17.37
C ASP A 91 7.78 -6.38 -16.26
N ASP A 92 8.63 -6.50 -15.24
CA ASP A 92 8.74 -7.71 -14.42
C ASP A 92 8.09 -7.66 -13.02
N GLY A 93 7.64 -6.50 -12.53
CA GLY A 93 7.13 -6.45 -11.16
C GLY A 93 5.66 -6.85 -11.01
N LYS A 94 5.38 -7.60 -9.94
CA LYS A 94 4.07 -8.15 -9.60
C LYS A 94 3.57 -7.59 -8.28
N VAL A 95 2.29 -7.27 -8.21
CA VAL A 95 1.66 -6.84 -6.96
C VAL A 95 0.51 -7.78 -6.62
N ALA A 96 0.56 -8.40 -5.44
CA ALA A 96 -0.46 -9.31 -4.91
C ALA A 96 -1.34 -8.61 -3.86
N VAL A 97 -2.67 -8.64 -4.04
CA VAL A 97 -3.64 -8.09 -3.06
C VAL A 97 -4.59 -9.20 -2.58
N PRO A 98 -4.58 -9.56 -1.28
CA PRO A 98 -5.49 -10.56 -0.72
C PRO A 98 -6.86 -9.99 -0.32
N GLY A 99 -7.97 -10.64 -0.75
CA GLY A 99 -9.25 -10.56 -0.02
C GLY A 99 -10.51 -10.14 -0.80
N LYS A 100 -11.66 -10.04 -0.12
CA LYS A 100 -13.02 -9.88 -0.70
C LYS A 100 -13.26 -8.64 -1.58
N LEU A 101 -12.30 -7.72 -1.66
CA LEU A 101 -12.36 -6.56 -2.52
C LEU A 101 -11.78 -6.81 -3.92
N VAL A 102 -11.36 -8.05 -4.26
CA VAL A 102 -10.78 -8.40 -5.57
C VAL A 102 -11.60 -7.85 -6.73
N ASP A 103 -12.88 -8.18 -6.82
CA ASP A 103 -13.72 -7.75 -7.94
C ASP A 103 -13.92 -6.23 -7.99
N TRP A 104 -13.89 -5.57 -6.82
CA TRP A 104 -14.02 -4.13 -6.74
C TRP A 104 -12.70 -3.41 -7.11
N SER A 105 -11.57 -3.92 -6.63
CA SER A 105 -10.22 -3.49 -7.02
C SER A 105 -10.00 -3.69 -8.52
N LEU A 106 -10.29 -4.87 -9.06
CA LEU A 106 -10.20 -5.16 -10.49
C LEU A 106 -11.13 -4.24 -11.31
N ARG A 107 -12.37 -4.00 -10.88
CA ARG A 107 -13.28 -3.05 -11.55
C ARG A 107 -12.75 -1.62 -11.50
N ASN A 108 -12.16 -1.16 -10.40
CA ASN A 108 -11.59 0.18 -10.34
C ASN A 108 -10.33 0.30 -11.21
N LEU A 109 -9.50 -0.74 -11.27
CA LEU A 109 -8.38 -0.84 -12.21
C LEU A 109 -8.88 -0.81 -13.67
N THR A 110 -10.05 -1.40 -13.99
CA THR A 110 -10.65 -1.33 -15.34
C THR A 110 -11.15 0.06 -15.73
N LYS A 111 -11.53 0.91 -14.75
CA LYS A 111 -11.97 2.29 -15.03
C LYS A 111 -10.81 3.19 -15.44
N MET A 112 -9.57 2.75 -15.20
CA MET A 112 -8.34 3.43 -15.60
C MET A 112 -7.96 3.19 -17.07
N ASN A 113 -8.92 2.88 -17.97
CA ASN A 113 -8.70 2.51 -19.38
C ASN A 113 -7.95 3.55 -20.26
N GLY A 114 -7.46 4.66 -19.70
CA GLY A 114 -6.50 5.57 -20.34
C GLY A 114 -5.02 5.37 -19.93
N SER A 115 -4.71 4.59 -18.88
CA SER A 115 -3.36 4.48 -18.29
C SER A 115 -2.73 3.08 -18.34
N GLY A 116 -3.28 2.15 -19.12
CA GLY A 116 -2.61 0.88 -19.48
C GLY A 116 -2.68 -0.25 -18.44
N VAL A 117 -3.35 -0.05 -17.31
CA VAL A 117 -3.41 -1.03 -16.19
C VAL A 117 -4.18 -2.32 -16.55
N ARG A 118 -4.94 -2.33 -17.65
CA ARG A 118 -5.58 -3.55 -18.15
C ARG A 118 -5.34 -3.72 -19.64
N SER A 119 -4.54 -4.71 -20.01
CA SER A 119 -4.84 -5.65 -21.13
C SER A 119 -3.63 -6.48 -21.59
N LYS A 120 -2.37 -6.13 -21.28
CA LYS A 120 -1.21 -6.89 -21.83
C LYS A 120 -0.09 -7.28 -20.88
N THR A 121 -0.10 -6.82 -19.63
CA THR A 121 1.02 -7.05 -18.71
C THR A 121 0.61 -7.99 -17.57
N LYS A 122 1.38 -9.06 -17.32
CA LYS A 122 1.23 -10.00 -16.19
C LYS A 122 1.64 -9.38 -14.84
N GLN A 123 1.48 -8.06 -14.68
CA GLN A 123 2.14 -7.24 -13.67
C GLN A 123 1.29 -6.96 -12.42
N VAL A 124 -0.02 -7.24 -12.46
CA VAL A 124 -0.89 -7.14 -11.28
C VAL A 124 -1.69 -8.43 -11.16
N GLU A 125 -1.51 -9.13 -10.04
CA GLU A 125 -2.23 -10.36 -9.74
C GLU A 125 -3.02 -10.14 -8.45
N VAL A 126 -4.30 -10.50 -8.45
CA VAL A 126 -5.15 -10.32 -7.26
C VAL A 126 -5.59 -11.69 -6.79
N HIS A 127 -5.33 -11.98 -5.52
CA HIS A 127 -5.52 -13.31 -4.94
C HIS A 127 -6.54 -13.26 -3.81
N VAL A 128 -7.22 -14.37 -3.53
CA VAL A 128 -8.10 -14.49 -2.36
C VAL A 128 -7.43 -15.45 -1.38
N GLY A 129 -7.15 -14.97 -0.17
CA GLY A 129 -6.49 -15.77 0.87
C GLY A 129 -6.31 -14.99 2.17
N ASP A 130 -5.74 -15.68 3.16
CA ASP A 130 -5.32 -15.05 4.41
C ASP A 130 -4.00 -14.30 4.20
N GLY A 131 -4.06 -12.98 4.17
CA GLY A 131 -2.90 -12.12 3.97
C GLY A 131 -1.81 -12.26 5.03
N ARG A 132 -2.12 -12.81 6.22
CA ARG A 132 -1.11 -13.09 7.27
C ARG A 132 -0.11 -14.16 6.85
N LEU A 133 -0.50 -15.04 5.93
CA LEU A 133 0.34 -16.11 5.40
C LEU A 133 1.18 -15.66 4.19
N GLY A 134 0.92 -14.46 3.65
CA GLY A 134 1.50 -14.02 2.39
C GLY A 134 1.14 -14.93 1.22
N LYS A 135 2.04 -14.97 0.23
CA LYS A 135 1.90 -15.78 -0.98
C LYS A 135 3.29 -16.32 -1.34
N SER A 136 3.70 -17.37 -0.63
CA SER A 136 5.05 -17.93 -0.73
C SER A 136 5.41 -18.41 -2.14
N SER A 137 4.42 -18.81 -2.96
CA SER A 137 4.63 -19.24 -4.34
C SER A 137 5.12 -18.15 -5.29
N GLU A 138 5.01 -16.88 -4.90
CA GLU A 138 5.40 -15.71 -5.70
C GLU A 138 6.51 -14.88 -5.04
N GLY A 139 6.93 -15.26 -3.82
CA GLY A 139 8.08 -14.64 -3.17
C GLY A 139 9.41 -15.20 -3.70
N PRO A 140 10.54 -14.64 -3.25
CA PRO A 140 10.63 -13.57 -2.26
C PRO A 140 10.28 -12.19 -2.82
N TYR A 141 9.86 -11.27 -1.96
CA TYR A 141 9.42 -9.91 -2.32
C TYR A 141 10.43 -8.86 -1.89
N ASP A 142 10.81 -7.96 -2.81
CA ASP A 142 11.62 -6.78 -2.50
C ASP A 142 10.89 -5.84 -1.52
N ALA A 143 9.56 -5.78 -1.63
CA ALA A 143 8.71 -4.95 -0.80
C ALA A 143 7.42 -5.65 -0.40
N ILE A 144 7.03 -5.52 0.88
CA ILE A 144 5.73 -5.97 1.40
C ILE A 144 5.03 -4.80 2.08
N HIS A 145 3.78 -4.57 1.73
CA HIS A 145 2.92 -3.64 2.45
C HIS A 145 1.75 -4.36 3.07
N VAL A 146 1.46 -4.04 4.32
CA VAL A 146 0.26 -4.52 5.00
C VAL A 146 -0.67 -3.34 5.28
N GLY A 147 -1.83 -3.34 4.62
CA GLY A 147 -2.81 -2.25 4.72
C GLY A 147 -3.77 -2.36 5.92
N ALA A 148 -3.46 -3.20 6.90
CA ALA A 148 -4.29 -3.46 8.09
C ALA A 148 -3.41 -3.75 9.30
N ALA A 149 -3.86 -3.38 10.50
CA ALA A 149 -3.09 -3.53 11.73
C ALA A 149 -3.03 -4.97 12.20
N SER A 150 -1.83 -5.54 12.27
CA SER A 150 -1.60 -6.87 12.85
C SER A 150 -1.28 -6.77 14.34
N PRO A 151 -1.74 -7.69 15.21
CA PRO A 151 -1.37 -7.69 16.63
C PRO A 151 0.14 -7.78 16.85
N THR A 152 0.83 -8.56 16.01
CA THR A 152 2.28 -8.76 15.96
C THR A 152 2.75 -8.82 14.52
N ILE A 153 4.06 -8.70 14.27
CA ILE A 153 4.62 -8.89 12.93
C ILE A 153 4.40 -10.35 12.49
N PRO A 154 3.80 -10.62 11.31
CA PRO A 154 3.62 -11.99 10.83
C PRO A 154 4.93 -12.59 10.30
N GLU A 155 5.46 -13.60 10.99
CA GLU A 155 6.65 -14.36 10.56
C GLU A 155 6.59 -14.86 9.11
N PRO A 156 5.45 -15.35 8.56
CA PRO A 156 5.38 -15.77 7.17
C PRO A 156 5.72 -14.65 6.18
N LEU A 157 5.39 -13.39 6.51
CA LEU A 157 5.69 -12.24 5.67
C LEU A 157 7.16 -11.86 5.77
N VAL A 158 7.74 -11.89 6.98
CA VAL A 158 9.18 -11.68 7.18
C VAL A 158 9.98 -12.73 6.41
N ALA A 159 9.58 -14.01 6.47
CA ALA A 159 10.23 -15.09 5.72
C ALA A 159 10.20 -14.87 4.20
N GLN A 160 9.13 -14.26 3.68
CA GLN A 160 8.94 -13.98 2.27
C GLN A 160 9.64 -12.69 1.80
N LEU A 161 10.24 -11.88 2.68
CA LEU A 161 11.08 -10.75 2.25
C LEU A 161 12.35 -11.23 1.53
N ALA A 162 12.67 -10.58 0.42
CA ALA A 162 13.94 -10.74 -0.28
C ALA A 162 15.12 -10.24 0.57
N ARG A 163 16.33 -10.54 0.10
CA ARG A 163 17.60 -10.10 0.68
C ARG A 163 18.32 -9.27 -0.38
N PRO A 164 18.30 -7.93 -0.34
CA PRO A 164 17.62 -7.10 0.65
C PRO A 164 16.11 -6.96 0.36
N GLY A 165 15.32 -6.61 1.37
CA GLY A 165 13.89 -6.38 1.21
C GLY A 165 13.29 -5.61 2.39
N ARG A 166 12.15 -4.95 2.17
CA ARG A 166 11.50 -4.12 3.19
C ARG A 166 10.01 -4.40 3.33
N MET A 167 9.51 -4.40 4.57
CA MET A 167 8.09 -4.42 4.88
C MET A 167 7.66 -3.15 5.62
N PHE A 168 6.46 -2.68 5.32
CA PHE A 168 5.78 -1.58 6.03
C PHE A 168 4.43 -2.09 6.54
N ILE A 169 4.29 -2.18 7.85
CA ILE A 169 3.15 -2.81 8.50
C ILE A 169 2.70 -2.01 9.73
N PRO A 170 1.39 -1.71 9.88
CA PRO A 170 0.84 -1.28 11.16
C PRO A 170 0.80 -2.46 12.14
N VAL A 171 1.39 -2.28 13.33
CA VAL A 171 1.44 -3.28 14.39
C VAL A 171 0.82 -2.73 15.66
N GLY A 172 -0.03 -3.53 16.30
CA GLY A 172 -0.70 -3.22 17.56
C GLY A 172 -2.21 -3.46 17.51
N THR A 173 -2.86 -3.46 18.68
CA THR A 173 -4.32 -3.63 18.81
C THR A 173 -4.99 -2.30 19.13
N LEU A 174 -4.80 -1.79 20.35
CA LEU A 174 -5.35 -0.52 20.83
C LEU A 174 -4.44 0.67 20.47
N SER A 175 -3.15 0.53 20.72
CA SER A 175 -2.12 1.47 20.28
C SER A 175 -1.37 0.84 19.13
N GLN A 176 -1.39 1.49 17.97
CA GLN A 176 -0.80 0.97 16.73
C GLN A 176 0.31 1.89 16.25
N HIS A 177 1.39 1.30 15.75
CA HIS A 177 2.48 2.02 15.10
C HIS A 177 2.79 1.39 13.75
N ILE A 178 3.20 2.20 12.79
CA ILE A 178 3.90 1.68 11.62
C ILE A 178 5.27 1.18 12.07
N ILE A 179 5.55 -0.08 11.75
CA ILE A 179 6.87 -0.69 11.86
C ILE A 179 7.41 -0.90 10.45
N GLN A 180 8.62 -0.40 10.21
CA GLN A 180 9.43 -0.76 9.06
C GLN A 180 10.28 -1.98 9.44
N VAL A 181 10.22 -3.02 8.63
CA VAL A 181 11.04 -4.23 8.81
C VAL A 181 11.97 -4.34 7.62
N ASP A 182 13.27 -4.26 7.86
CA ASP A 182 14.30 -4.39 6.83
C ASP A 182 14.98 -5.75 6.98
N LYS A 183 15.10 -6.48 5.87
CA LYS A 183 15.96 -7.65 5.75
C LYS A 183 17.18 -7.26 4.93
N ASP A 184 18.36 -7.38 5.50
CA ASP A 184 19.61 -7.05 4.80
C ASP A 184 20.07 -8.18 3.86
N VAL A 185 21.20 -7.97 3.18
CA VAL A 185 21.80 -8.95 2.27
C VAL A 185 22.25 -10.22 2.99
N GLU A 186 22.56 -10.15 4.28
CA GLU A 186 22.95 -11.27 5.15
C GLU A 186 21.74 -12.02 5.73
N GLY A 187 20.54 -11.47 5.57
CA GLY A 187 19.29 -12.03 6.05
C GLY A 187 18.94 -11.59 7.47
N ASN A 188 19.73 -10.68 8.06
CA ASN A 188 19.41 -10.12 9.36
C ASN A 188 18.19 -9.21 9.23
N VAL A 189 17.31 -9.29 10.22
CA VAL A 189 16.07 -8.53 10.27
C VAL A 189 16.22 -7.42 11.30
N THR A 190 15.87 -6.20 10.91
CA THR A 190 15.82 -5.03 11.79
C THR A 190 14.44 -4.39 11.74
N GLU A 191 13.99 -3.88 12.88
CA GLU A 191 12.67 -3.27 13.04
C GLU A 191 12.83 -1.82 13.49
N THR A 192 12.16 -0.91 12.80
CA THR A 192 12.15 0.52 13.14
C THR A 192 10.71 1.00 13.30
N GLN A 193 10.38 1.54 14.47
CA GLN A 193 9.10 2.19 14.70
C GLN A 193 9.09 3.58 14.05
N ILE A 194 8.14 3.82 13.15
CA ILE A 194 8.08 5.06 12.36
C ILE A 194 7.14 6.08 13.00
N MET A 195 5.86 5.72 13.21
CA MET A 195 4.85 6.65 13.72
C MET A 195 3.62 5.93 14.28
N ALA A 196 2.90 6.59 15.18
CA ALA A 196 1.60 6.13 15.66
C ALA A 196 0.53 6.29 14.58
N VAL A 197 -0.35 5.29 14.45
CA VAL A 197 -1.40 5.24 13.41
C VAL A 197 -2.69 4.63 13.94
N ASN A 198 -3.74 4.63 13.10
CA ASN A 198 -4.98 3.92 13.37
C ASN A 198 -5.49 3.29 12.06
N TYR A 199 -5.38 1.97 11.98
CA TYR A 199 -5.75 1.12 10.85
C TYR A 199 -6.84 0.13 11.26
N VAL A 200 -7.62 -0.30 10.27
CA VAL A 200 -8.52 -1.44 10.44
C VAL A 200 -7.72 -2.70 10.80
N PRO A 201 -8.26 -3.62 11.62
CA PRO A 201 -7.53 -4.78 12.08
C PRO A 201 -7.32 -5.83 10.97
N LEU A 202 -6.11 -6.38 10.89
CA LEU A 202 -5.80 -7.61 10.17
C LEU A 202 -6.28 -8.79 11.02
N THR A 203 -7.42 -9.37 10.65
CA THR A 203 -8.14 -10.31 11.53
C THR A 203 -8.74 -11.47 10.76
N ASP A 204 -9.29 -12.43 11.50
CA ASP A 204 -10.04 -13.54 10.91
C ASP A 204 -11.25 -12.99 10.17
N ARG A 205 -11.57 -13.64 9.04
CA ARG A 205 -12.68 -13.25 8.17
C ARG A 205 -13.99 -12.99 8.93
N ASP A 206 -14.31 -13.84 9.91
CA ASP A 206 -15.59 -13.77 10.63
C ASP A 206 -15.57 -12.75 11.77
N LYS A 207 -14.38 -12.23 12.13
CA LYS A 207 -14.20 -11.17 13.13
C LYS A 207 -14.13 -9.77 12.51
N GLN A 208 -14.06 -9.67 11.18
CA GLN A 208 -14.05 -8.39 10.49
C GLN A 208 -15.42 -7.70 10.63
N LYS A 209 -15.52 -6.75 11.55
CA LYS A 209 -16.75 -6.01 11.83
C LYS A 209 -17.01 -4.94 10.79
N THR A 210 -18.26 -4.82 10.36
CA THR A 210 -18.71 -3.71 9.51
C THR A 210 -18.94 -2.48 10.37
N TYR A 211 -18.16 -1.43 10.19
CA TYR A 211 -18.40 -0.15 10.85
C TYR A 211 -19.47 0.62 10.09
N THR A 212 -20.53 1.02 10.80
CA THR A 212 -21.44 2.09 10.38
C THR A 212 -20.85 3.39 10.92
N TRP A 213 -20.57 4.33 10.02
CA TRP A 213 -20.00 5.64 10.34
C TRP A 213 -21.11 6.68 10.44
#